data_AF-A0A838TFR5-F1
#
_entry.id   AF-A0A838TFR5-F1
#
_cell.length_a   1.000
_cell.length_b   1.000
_cell.length_c   1.000
_cell.angle_alpha   90.00
_cell.angle_beta   90.00
_cell.angle_gamma   90.00
#
_symmetry.space_group_name_H-M   'P 1'
#
loop_
_entity.id
_entity.type
_entity.pdbx_description
1 polymer ?
#
loop_
_entity_poly.entity_id
_entity_poly.type
_entity_poly.pdbx_seq_one_letter_code
_entity_poly.pdbx_strand_id
1 'polypeptide(L)'
;MKTRRPWVLWLVLAAMLLYVVAPLFHHDRRGGFEMEKFGRVPVLLNGRIKPLDTVARNSLLIIHGKQTLAAADGGMTPMDWLAEVMMKPEQADQRKIFVIRNADTLAALGWQPKGEKYYSFSEFVPHLQEIEQKAALAQKVEAQLRSPFQRDIIKLFERLTLYHRLSNSLEIKGTVNFKSQIDDLVRNIHPSPVPMNSGISAEALQNLGFLAETGYFFPIPPFPPNDDPLQWRKMGESLLTFLTDGKLHPAVGAWATLATSYAVNDPATFNRTLDAYVAQLQKDLPGRVWKAKVEAVFNQLQPFYSAMVIYVLIFILAAGSWLVWPETLGRYAFALLIVTFIIHSGGLITRMYLEGRPPVTNLYSSAVFIGWGAVLLGIFLERFFRNGIGSATAAMIGFITLLIAHHLSMDGDTMEMMRAVLDTNGWLATHVVCVTLGYASTFLAGFLALTYIVRGAFTPSLDRETARSLARMVYGIVCFATLFSFVGTILGGIWADQSWGRFWGWDPKENGALLIVLWNAIILHARWGGLVRQRGLMVMAVFGNVVTSWSWFGVNMLGIGLHSYGFMDSAFPWLITFGASQLAFMMIGLLPPHLWRSALETPPAKQGRTLVEVGG
;
A
#
# COMPACT_ATOMS: atom_id res chain seq x y z
N MET A 1 21.06 40.47 4.03
CA MET A 1 19.67 40.87 3.73
C MET A 1 18.69 39.96 4.46
N LYS A 2 18.08 40.44 5.55
CA LYS A 2 17.03 39.75 6.32
C LYS A 2 15.66 40.22 5.84
N THR A 3 15.21 39.79 4.66
CA THR A 3 13.79 39.93 4.30
C THR A 3 13.06 38.66 4.68
N ARG A 4 12.77 38.51 5.98
CA ARG A 4 11.83 37.52 6.48
C ARG A 4 10.47 37.86 5.87
N ARG A 5 10.05 37.12 4.84
CA ARG A 5 8.69 37.16 4.31
C ARG A 5 7.92 35.97 4.90
N PRO A 6 7.48 36.02 6.17
CA PRO A 6 6.80 34.90 6.82
C PRO A 6 5.52 34.48 6.09
N TRP A 7 4.91 35.39 5.32
CA TRP A 7 3.74 35.11 4.49
C TRP A 7 3.98 34.06 3.39
N VAL A 8 5.21 33.93 2.87
CA VAL A 8 5.53 32.92 1.83
C VAL A 8 5.36 31.50 2.38
N LEU A 9 5.76 31.27 3.63
CA LEU A 9 5.56 29.97 4.27
C LEU A 9 4.07 29.65 4.40
N TRP A 10 3.27 30.61 4.83
CA TRP A 10 1.83 30.43 4.96
C TRP A 10 1.15 30.16 3.62
N LEU A 11 1.59 30.81 2.54
CA LEU A 11 1.10 30.51 1.19
C LEU A 11 1.47 29.10 0.73
N VAL A 12 2.71 28.66 0.96
CA VAL A 12 3.12 27.29 0.60
C VAL A 12 2.33 26.27 1.41
N LEU A 13 2.15 26.49 2.72
CA LEU A 13 1.34 25.61 3.57
C LEU A 13 -0.13 25.61 3.15
N ALA A 14 -0.70 26.75 2.80
CA ALA A 14 -2.08 26.85 2.29
C ALA A 14 -2.24 26.14 0.94
N ALA A 15 -1.28 26.28 0.03
CA ALA A 15 -1.28 25.58 -1.25
C ALA A 15 -1.16 24.06 -1.07
N MET A 16 -0.33 23.59 -0.12
CA MET A 16 -0.23 22.16 0.19
C MET A 16 -1.50 21.62 0.85
N LEU A 17 -2.12 22.38 1.76
CA LEU A 17 -3.40 22.01 2.33
C LEU A 17 -4.46 21.92 1.23
N LEU A 18 -4.56 22.92 0.36
CA LEU A 18 -5.47 22.94 -0.79
C LEU A 18 -5.22 21.73 -1.70
N TYR A 19 -3.97 21.40 -2.02
CA TYR A 19 -3.62 20.23 -2.81
C TYR A 19 -4.14 18.92 -2.20
N VAL A 20 -4.02 18.77 -0.88
CA VAL A 20 -4.49 17.57 -0.15
C VAL A 20 -6.02 17.51 -0.11
N VAL A 21 -6.72 18.63 0.07
CA VAL A 21 -8.19 18.64 0.23
C VAL A 21 -8.95 18.83 -1.08
N ALA A 22 -8.30 19.29 -2.16
CA ALA A 22 -8.91 19.51 -3.47
C ALA A 22 -9.71 18.31 -4.02
N PRO A 23 -9.27 17.05 -3.81
CA PRO A 23 -10.05 15.88 -4.24
C PRO A 23 -11.45 15.80 -3.62
N LEU A 24 -11.68 16.35 -2.42
CA LEU A 24 -12.99 16.31 -1.74
C LEU A 24 -14.05 17.20 -2.37
N PHE A 25 -13.65 18.15 -3.24
CA PHE A 25 -14.57 19.11 -3.86
C PHE A 25 -15.05 18.67 -5.25
N HIS A 26 -14.52 17.57 -5.79
CA HIS A 26 -14.96 17.03 -7.07
C HIS A 26 -16.31 16.31 -6.90
N HIS A 27 -17.35 16.83 -7.52
CA HIS A 27 -18.69 16.22 -7.53
C HIS A 27 -18.96 15.63 -8.92
N ASP A 28 -18.79 14.31 -9.07
CA ASP A 28 -19.12 13.63 -10.33
C ASP A 28 -20.59 13.23 -10.35
N ARG A 29 -21.37 13.96 -11.15
CA ARG A 29 -22.73 13.59 -11.56
C ARG A 29 -22.74 13.23 -13.04
N ARG A 30 -22.06 12.15 -13.42
CA ARG A 30 -22.07 11.69 -14.80
C ARG A 30 -23.45 11.13 -15.14
N GLY A 31 -24.07 11.66 -16.20
CA GLY A 31 -25.42 11.25 -16.61
C GLY A 31 -26.53 11.52 -15.57
N GLY A 32 -26.29 12.36 -14.57
CA GLY A 32 -27.24 12.63 -13.48
C GLY A 32 -27.28 11.59 -12.35
N PHE A 33 -26.47 10.53 -12.42
CA PHE A 33 -26.40 9.51 -11.36
C PHE A 33 -25.51 9.96 -10.20
N GLU A 34 -25.93 9.70 -8.95
CA GLU A 34 -25.13 10.00 -7.74
C GLU A 34 -24.09 8.91 -7.45
N MET A 35 -23.10 8.77 -8.33
CA MET A 35 -22.10 7.68 -8.27
C MET A 35 -21.21 7.73 -7.04
N GLU A 36 -20.90 8.92 -6.53
CA GLU A 36 -20.14 9.05 -5.29
C GLU A 36 -20.91 8.48 -4.09
N LYS A 37 -22.23 8.73 -4.03
CA LYS A 37 -23.09 8.19 -2.99
C LYS A 37 -23.24 6.68 -3.13
N PHE A 38 -23.41 6.21 -4.37
CA PHE A 38 -23.48 4.78 -4.67
C PHE A 38 -22.18 4.05 -4.28
N GLY A 39 -21.02 4.67 -4.52
CA GLY A 39 -19.73 4.13 -4.11
C GLY A 39 -19.55 3.99 -2.60
N ARG A 40 -20.31 4.73 -1.79
CA ARG A 40 -20.25 4.64 -0.31
C ARG A 40 -21.09 3.49 0.26
N VAL A 41 -21.86 2.78 -0.57
CA VAL A 41 -22.66 1.63 -0.12
C VAL A 41 -21.72 0.54 0.41
N PRO A 42 -21.90 0.07 1.65
CA PRO A 42 -21.07 -0.99 2.23
C PRO A 42 -21.37 -2.34 1.58
N VAL A 43 -20.31 -3.07 1.24
CA VAL A 43 -20.36 -4.47 0.77
C VAL A 43 -19.30 -5.29 1.51
N LEU A 44 -19.55 -6.58 1.71
CA LEU A 44 -18.53 -7.48 2.23
C LEU A 44 -17.69 -8.06 1.08
N LEU A 45 -16.37 -7.99 1.22
CA LEU A 45 -15.42 -8.64 0.32
C LEU A 45 -14.16 -9.05 1.09
N ASN A 46 -13.70 -10.29 0.89
CA ASN A 46 -12.52 -10.86 1.56
C ASN A 46 -12.57 -10.73 3.09
N GLY A 47 -13.74 -10.98 3.69
CA GLY A 47 -13.94 -10.94 5.15
C GLY A 47 -14.02 -9.55 5.77
N ARG A 48 -13.95 -8.46 4.97
CA ARG A 48 -14.04 -7.07 5.45
C ARG A 48 -15.17 -6.31 4.75
N ILE A 49 -15.99 -5.62 5.52
CA ILE A 49 -17.00 -4.69 4.99
C ILE A 49 -16.29 -3.40 4.58
N LYS A 50 -16.48 -2.99 3.33
CA LYS A 50 -15.81 -1.84 2.70
C LYS A 50 -16.78 -1.14 1.73
N PRO A 51 -16.56 0.14 1.39
CA PRO A 51 -17.38 0.81 0.40
C PRO A 51 -17.19 0.15 -0.98
N LEU A 52 -18.24 0.18 -1.80
CA LEU A 52 -18.19 -0.26 -3.19
C LEU A 52 -17.13 0.48 -4.02
N ASP A 53 -16.83 1.74 -3.67
CA ASP A 53 -15.71 2.53 -4.22
C ASP A 53 -14.35 1.83 -4.06
N THR A 54 -14.09 1.18 -2.91
CA THR A 54 -12.87 0.39 -2.71
C THR A 54 -12.85 -0.81 -3.65
N VAL A 55 -13.98 -1.51 -3.80
CA VAL A 55 -14.10 -2.65 -4.73
C VAL A 55 -13.82 -2.20 -6.16
N ALA A 56 -14.40 -1.08 -6.58
CA ALA A 56 -14.21 -0.51 -7.90
C ALA A 56 -12.75 -0.14 -8.16
N ARG A 57 -12.13 0.63 -7.26
CA ARG A 57 -10.73 1.08 -7.38
C ARG A 57 -9.75 -0.08 -7.46
N ASN A 58 -9.88 -1.05 -6.56
CA ASN A 58 -8.97 -2.19 -6.49
C ASN A 58 -9.14 -3.10 -7.71
N SER A 59 -10.38 -3.35 -8.12
CA SER A 59 -10.64 -4.19 -9.29
C SER A 59 -10.11 -3.55 -10.58
N LEU A 60 -10.33 -2.26 -10.75
CA LEU A 60 -9.81 -1.51 -11.89
C LEU A 60 -8.28 -1.46 -11.87
N LEU A 61 -7.66 -1.28 -10.70
CA LEU A 61 -6.21 -1.33 -10.56
C LEU A 61 -5.64 -2.69 -10.98
N ILE A 62 -6.26 -3.80 -10.58
CA ILE A 62 -5.82 -5.17 -10.94
C ILE A 62 -5.93 -5.41 -12.45
N ILE A 63 -7.03 -4.98 -13.08
CA ILE A 63 -7.34 -5.22 -14.49
C ILE A 63 -6.55 -4.27 -15.42
N HIS A 64 -6.55 -2.98 -15.09
CA HIS A 64 -6.07 -1.89 -15.95
C HIS A 64 -4.69 -1.34 -15.54
N GLY A 65 -4.28 -1.54 -14.29
CA GLY A 65 -3.05 -0.98 -13.73
C GLY A 65 -3.15 0.48 -13.28
N LYS A 66 -4.35 1.08 -13.32
CA LYS A 66 -4.64 2.40 -12.75
C LYS A 66 -6.05 2.40 -12.15
N GLN A 67 -6.30 3.33 -11.24
CA GLN A 67 -7.62 3.54 -10.63
C GLN A 67 -8.50 4.54 -11.41
N THR A 68 -8.17 4.90 -12.64
CA THR A 68 -8.99 5.80 -13.48
C THR A 68 -8.89 5.39 -14.94
N LEU A 69 -9.96 5.61 -15.70
CA LEU A 69 -10.00 5.37 -17.14
C LEU A 69 -10.15 6.71 -17.87
N ALA A 70 -9.41 6.90 -18.96
CA ALA A 70 -9.66 8.01 -19.86
C ALA A 70 -10.92 7.69 -20.69
N ALA A 71 -11.86 8.64 -20.77
CA ALA A 71 -13.07 8.53 -21.58
C ALA A 71 -13.20 9.78 -22.45
N ALA A 72 -13.82 9.63 -23.63
CA ALA A 72 -13.95 10.68 -24.65
C ALA A 72 -14.72 11.93 -24.15
N ASP A 73 -15.48 11.79 -23.06
CA ASP A 73 -16.34 12.78 -22.43
C ASP A 73 -15.80 13.32 -21.09
N GLY A 74 -14.52 13.09 -20.75
CA GLY A 74 -13.88 13.70 -19.57
C GLY A 74 -13.34 12.74 -18.51
N GLY A 75 -13.11 11.47 -18.85
CA GLY A 75 -12.66 10.45 -17.90
C GLY A 75 -13.81 9.69 -17.26
N MET A 76 -13.57 8.44 -16.87
CA MET A 76 -14.52 7.56 -16.20
C MET A 76 -14.00 7.24 -14.81
N THR A 77 -14.84 7.50 -13.80
CA THR A 77 -14.49 7.17 -12.42
C THR A 77 -14.50 5.65 -12.22
N PRO A 78 -13.83 5.12 -11.17
CA PRO A 78 -13.97 3.72 -10.78
C PRO A 78 -15.43 3.27 -10.66
N MET A 79 -16.26 4.11 -10.06
CA MET A 79 -17.66 3.77 -9.80
C MET A 79 -18.50 3.75 -11.05
N ASP A 80 -18.29 4.69 -11.98
CA ASP A 80 -18.92 4.63 -13.30
C ASP A 80 -18.56 3.31 -14.00
N TRP A 81 -17.27 2.96 -13.98
CA TRP A 81 -16.79 1.74 -14.61
C TRP A 81 -17.41 0.49 -14.00
N LEU A 82 -17.40 0.39 -12.67
CA LEU A 82 -17.96 -0.76 -11.98
C LEU A 82 -19.47 -0.86 -12.21
N ALA A 83 -20.20 0.25 -12.16
CA ALA A 83 -21.63 0.26 -12.46
C ALA A 83 -21.90 -0.22 -13.89
N GLU A 84 -21.12 0.22 -14.88
CA GLU A 84 -21.24 -0.26 -16.25
C GLU A 84 -20.92 -1.76 -16.39
N VAL A 85 -19.87 -2.27 -15.74
CA VAL A 85 -19.55 -3.70 -15.74
C VAL A 85 -20.69 -4.54 -15.17
N MET A 86 -21.32 -4.09 -14.09
CA MET A 86 -22.37 -4.86 -13.40
C MET A 86 -23.75 -4.73 -14.04
N MET A 87 -24.04 -3.61 -14.72
CA MET A 87 -25.42 -3.24 -15.11
C MET A 87 -25.57 -2.90 -16.61
N LYS A 88 -24.47 -2.76 -17.35
CA LYS A 88 -24.42 -2.60 -18.82
C LYS A 88 -23.25 -3.41 -19.42
N PRO A 89 -23.16 -4.72 -19.13
CA PRO A 89 -21.98 -5.52 -19.43
C PRO A 89 -21.65 -5.57 -20.94
N GLU A 90 -22.64 -5.45 -21.83
CA GLU A 90 -22.43 -5.42 -23.28
C GLU A 90 -21.62 -4.19 -23.72
N GLN A 91 -21.80 -3.05 -23.05
CA GLN A 91 -21.02 -1.83 -23.31
C GLN A 91 -19.63 -1.95 -22.67
N ALA A 92 -19.57 -2.47 -21.45
CA ALA A 92 -18.32 -2.64 -20.72
C ALA A 92 -17.36 -3.61 -21.44
N ASP A 93 -17.90 -4.67 -22.07
CA ASP A 93 -17.13 -5.69 -22.79
C ASP A 93 -16.33 -5.16 -23.96
N GLN A 94 -16.80 -4.06 -24.57
CA GLN A 94 -16.15 -3.41 -25.70
C GLN A 94 -15.03 -2.46 -25.26
N ARG A 95 -14.93 -2.14 -23.95
CA ARG A 95 -13.91 -1.23 -23.45
C ARG A 95 -12.55 -1.91 -23.41
N LYS A 96 -11.57 -1.28 -24.05
CA LYS A 96 -10.15 -1.70 -24.01
C LYS A 96 -9.52 -1.34 -22.67
N ILE A 97 -9.66 -2.24 -21.67
CA ILE A 97 -9.15 -2.02 -20.31
C ILE A 97 -8.06 -3.00 -19.89
N PHE A 98 -7.97 -4.17 -20.52
CA PHE A 98 -7.03 -5.23 -20.13
C PHE A 98 -5.64 -4.98 -20.71
N VAL A 99 -4.62 -4.96 -19.85
CA VAL A 99 -3.23 -4.78 -20.28
C VAL A 99 -2.54 -6.11 -20.47
N ILE A 100 -1.99 -6.33 -21.66
CA ILE A 100 -1.01 -7.40 -21.94
C ILE A 100 0.32 -6.74 -22.31
N ARG A 101 1.37 -7.01 -21.53
CA ARG A 101 2.71 -6.44 -21.76
C ARG A 101 3.68 -7.42 -22.41
N ASN A 102 3.38 -8.71 -22.35
CA ASN A 102 4.30 -9.76 -22.77
C ASN A 102 3.97 -10.21 -24.19
N ALA A 103 4.97 -10.11 -25.07
CA ALA A 103 4.85 -10.49 -26.47
C ALA A 103 4.56 -11.99 -26.64
N ASP A 104 5.12 -12.85 -25.77
CA ASP A 104 4.87 -14.29 -25.81
C ASP A 104 3.42 -14.60 -25.42
N THR A 105 2.85 -13.83 -24.49
CA THR A 105 1.42 -13.96 -24.14
C THR A 105 0.52 -13.56 -25.31
N LEU A 106 0.86 -12.50 -26.05
CA LEU A 106 0.13 -12.11 -27.26
C LEU A 106 0.28 -13.17 -28.37
N ALA A 107 1.51 -13.62 -28.62
CA ALA A 107 1.79 -14.65 -29.63
C ALA A 107 1.07 -15.97 -29.31
N ALA A 108 0.96 -16.33 -28.03
CA ALA A 108 0.21 -17.48 -27.58
C ALA A 108 -1.30 -17.38 -27.81
N LEU A 109 -1.84 -16.18 -28.04
CA LEU A 109 -3.23 -15.94 -28.45
C LEU A 109 -3.37 -15.76 -29.97
N GLY A 110 -2.28 -15.93 -30.74
CA GLY A 110 -2.23 -15.64 -32.16
C GLY A 110 -2.24 -14.14 -32.49
N TRP A 111 -2.00 -13.28 -31.50
CA TRP A 111 -2.04 -11.82 -31.67
C TRP A 111 -0.64 -11.27 -31.92
N GLN A 112 -0.54 -10.37 -32.90
CA GLN A 112 0.68 -9.61 -33.17
C GLN A 112 0.72 -8.36 -32.28
N PRO A 113 1.89 -7.96 -31.76
CA PRO A 113 2.01 -6.71 -31.01
C PRO A 113 1.81 -5.50 -31.94
N LYS A 114 0.56 -5.07 -32.10
CA LYS A 114 0.14 -3.94 -32.97
C LYS A 114 0.41 -2.55 -32.38
N GLY A 115 1.23 -2.45 -31.33
CA GLY A 115 1.38 -1.21 -30.55
C GLY A 115 0.17 -0.87 -29.66
N GLU A 116 -0.93 -1.65 -29.74
CA GLU A 116 -2.06 -1.55 -28.82
C GLU A 116 -1.72 -2.16 -27.46
N LYS A 117 -1.84 -1.35 -26.41
CA LYS A 117 -1.52 -1.73 -25.03
C LYS A 117 -2.70 -2.33 -24.28
N TYR A 118 -3.92 -2.05 -24.74
CA TYR A 118 -5.16 -2.37 -24.06
C TYR A 118 -6.10 -3.15 -24.97
N TYR A 119 -6.73 -4.18 -24.43
CA TYR A 119 -7.66 -5.08 -25.11
C TYR A 119 -8.99 -5.11 -24.36
N SER A 120 -10.07 -5.40 -25.08
CA SER A 120 -11.43 -5.49 -24.55
C SER A 120 -11.75 -6.92 -24.10
N PHE A 121 -12.75 -7.09 -23.22
CA PHE A 121 -13.18 -8.42 -22.81
C PHE A 121 -13.70 -9.22 -24.01
N SER A 122 -14.42 -8.56 -24.92
CA SER A 122 -14.98 -9.17 -26.14
C SER A 122 -13.92 -9.82 -27.03
N GLU A 123 -12.72 -9.24 -27.11
CA GLU A 123 -11.59 -9.80 -27.86
C GLU A 123 -11.07 -11.11 -27.23
N PHE A 124 -11.21 -11.30 -25.91
CA PHE A 124 -10.77 -12.52 -25.24
C PHE A 124 -11.77 -13.66 -25.29
N VAL A 125 -13.06 -13.38 -25.52
CA VAL A 125 -14.13 -14.39 -25.51
C VAL A 125 -13.77 -15.66 -26.32
N PRO A 126 -13.24 -15.56 -27.56
CA PRO A 126 -12.87 -16.75 -28.34
C PRO A 126 -11.71 -17.57 -27.75
N HIS A 127 -10.90 -16.97 -26.86
CA HIS A 127 -9.66 -17.53 -26.33
C HIS A 127 -9.75 -17.91 -24.84
N LEU A 128 -10.89 -17.71 -24.17
CA LEU A 128 -11.00 -17.92 -22.71
C LEU A 128 -10.60 -19.33 -22.28
N GLN A 129 -11.07 -20.35 -23.00
CA GLN A 129 -10.76 -21.75 -22.69
C GLN A 129 -9.26 -22.05 -22.87
N GLU A 130 -8.62 -21.49 -23.90
CA GLU A 130 -7.19 -21.65 -24.13
C GLU A 130 -6.36 -20.97 -23.03
N ILE A 131 -6.76 -19.76 -22.62
CA ILE A 131 -6.12 -19.02 -21.52
C ILE A 131 -6.23 -19.80 -20.22
N GLU A 132 -7.41 -20.32 -19.90
CA GLU A 132 -7.66 -21.14 -18.71
C GLU A 132 -6.77 -22.38 -18.68
N GLN A 133 -6.71 -23.15 -19.78
CA GLN A 133 -5.87 -24.35 -19.87
C GLN A 133 -4.39 -24.02 -19.67
N LYS A 134 -3.88 -22.98 -20.33
CA LYS A 134 -2.47 -22.55 -20.20
C LYS A 134 -2.17 -22.04 -18.79
N ALA A 135 -3.08 -21.29 -18.18
CA ALA A 135 -2.96 -20.83 -16.80
C ALA A 135 -2.96 -22.00 -15.81
N ALA A 136 -3.84 -22.98 -15.98
CA ALA A 136 -3.90 -24.19 -15.15
C ALA A 136 -2.61 -25.02 -15.24
N LEU A 137 -2.01 -25.14 -16.43
CA LEU A 137 -0.71 -25.78 -16.61
C LEU A 137 0.42 -24.99 -15.93
N ALA A 138 0.42 -23.66 -16.08
CA ALA A 138 1.41 -22.78 -15.46
C ALA A 138 1.32 -22.80 -13.92
N GLN A 139 0.12 -22.94 -13.35
CA GLN A 139 -0.08 -23.00 -11.89
C GLN A 139 0.55 -24.25 -11.25
N LYS A 140 0.69 -25.35 -12.00
CA LYS A 140 1.36 -26.59 -11.55
C LYS A 140 2.87 -26.41 -11.34
N VAL A 141 3.47 -25.39 -11.95
CA VAL A 141 4.88 -25.06 -11.75
C VAL A 141 5.03 -24.24 -10.46
N GLU A 142 6.01 -24.59 -9.64
CA GLU A 142 6.35 -23.83 -8.43
C GLU A 142 6.61 -22.36 -8.76
N ALA A 143 6.09 -21.44 -7.93
CA ALA A 143 6.11 -20.00 -8.22
C ALA A 143 7.49 -19.44 -8.59
N GLN A 144 8.52 -19.95 -7.92
CA GLN A 144 9.93 -19.62 -8.09
C GLN A 144 10.49 -19.99 -9.47
N LEU A 145 10.00 -21.09 -10.05
CA LEU A 145 10.47 -21.66 -11.30
C LEU A 145 9.63 -21.22 -12.51
N ARG A 146 8.57 -20.43 -12.29
CA ARG A 146 7.71 -19.97 -13.37
C ARG A 146 8.43 -19.00 -14.30
N SER A 147 8.33 -19.26 -15.60
CA SER A 147 8.81 -18.33 -16.63
C SER A 147 7.99 -17.03 -16.63
N PRO A 148 8.52 -15.92 -17.21
CA PRO A 148 7.77 -14.68 -17.36
C PRO A 148 6.41 -14.88 -18.04
N PHE A 149 6.36 -15.67 -19.13
CA PHE A 149 5.13 -16.04 -19.82
C PHE A 149 4.13 -16.76 -18.89
N GLN A 150 4.59 -17.75 -18.12
CA GLN A 150 3.73 -18.50 -17.18
C GLN A 150 3.13 -17.59 -16.11
N ARG A 151 3.91 -16.63 -15.60
CA ARG A 151 3.40 -15.65 -14.64
C ARG A 151 2.37 -14.73 -15.27
N ASP A 152 2.61 -14.27 -16.49
CA ASP A 152 1.72 -13.33 -17.18
C ASP A 152 0.40 -13.99 -17.61
N ILE A 153 0.40 -15.25 -18.08
CA ILE A 153 -0.84 -15.95 -18.45
C ILE A 153 -1.72 -16.24 -17.22
N ILE A 154 -1.13 -16.58 -16.07
CA ILE A 154 -1.87 -16.73 -14.80
C ILE A 154 -2.52 -15.40 -14.41
N LYS A 155 -1.75 -14.31 -14.43
CA LYS A 155 -2.28 -12.97 -14.11
C LYS A 155 -3.37 -12.52 -15.09
N LEU A 156 -3.25 -12.85 -16.37
CA LEU A 156 -4.29 -12.58 -17.36
C LEU A 156 -5.57 -13.34 -17.03
N PHE A 157 -5.47 -14.64 -16.75
CA PHE A 157 -6.61 -15.45 -16.35
C PHE A 157 -7.29 -14.93 -15.07
N GLU A 158 -6.53 -14.55 -14.06
CA GLU A 158 -7.06 -13.95 -12.82
C GLU A 158 -7.81 -12.63 -13.08
N ARG A 159 -7.30 -11.75 -13.95
CA ARG A 159 -7.96 -10.50 -14.35
C ARG A 159 -9.27 -10.75 -15.09
N LEU A 160 -9.27 -11.70 -16.04
CA LEU A 160 -10.47 -12.06 -16.80
C LEU A 160 -11.54 -12.69 -15.89
N THR A 161 -11.10 -13.55 -14.96
CA THR A 161 -11.97 -14.15 -13.95
C THR A 161 -12.56 -13.08 -13.03
N LEU A 162 -11.75 -12.14 -12.55
CA LEU A 162 -12.22 -11.01 -11.76
C LEU A 162 -13.29 -10.20 -12.49
N TYR A 163 -13.04 -9.83 -13.75
CA TYR A 163 -14.01 -9.11 -14.56
C TYR A 163 -15.32 -9.90 -14.74
N HIS A 164 -15.22 -11.19 -15.06
CA HIS A 164 -16.38 -12.07 -15.22
C HIS A 164 -17.21 -12.18 -13.93
N ARG A 165 -16.55 -12.25 -12.76
CA ARG A 165 -17.22 -12.27 -11.47
C ARG A 165 -17.89 -10.94 -11.14
N LEU A 166 -17.27 -9.82 -11.49
CA LEU A 166 -17.85 -8.49 -11.34
C LEU A 166 -19.10 -8.34 -12.20
N SER A 167 -19.05 -8.72 -13.48
CA SER A 167 -20.21 -8.63 -14.39
C SER A 167 -21.38 -9.52 -13.98
N ASN A 168 -21.14 -10.47 -13.07
CA ASN A 168 -22.15 -11.39 -12.53
C ASN A 168 -22.31 -11.23 -11.00
N SER A 169 -22.05 -10.04 -10.44
CA SER A 169 -22.16 -9.81 -8.99
C SER A 169 -23.58 -9.45 -8.52
N LEU A 170 -24.38 -8.83 -9.40
CA LEU A 170 -25.75 -8.41 -9.08
C LEU A 170 -26.78 -9.24 -9.84
N GLU A 171 -26.60 -9.39 -11.14
CA GLU A 171 -27.48 -10.16 -12.02
C GLU A 171 -26.62 -11.02 -12.95
N ILE A 172 -27.25 -11.99 -13.61
CA ILE A 172 -26.56 -12.75 -14.65
C ILE A 172 -26.38 -11.84 -15.86
N LYS A 173 -25.17 -11.78 -16.38
CA LYS A 173 -24.84 -11.01 -17.57
C LYS A 173 -25.80 -11.33 -18.73
N GLY A 174 -26.36 -10.29 -19.33
CA GLY A 174 -27.37 -10.41 -20.41
C GLY A 174 -28.82 -10.45 -19.92
N THR A 175 -29.06 -10.33 -18.61
CA THR A 175 -30.41 -10.20 -18.05
C THR A 175 -31.09 -8.93 -18.55
N VAL A 176 -32.29 -9.09 -19.13
CA VAL A 176 -33.14 -7.98 -19.55
C VAL A 176 -34.13 -7.69 -18.42
N ASN A 177 -34.00 -6.52 -17.78
CA ASN A 177 -34.87 -6.03 -16.71
C ASN A 177 -34.88 -6.96 -15.47
N PHE A 178 -33.81 -6.88 -14.68
CA PHE A 178 -33.66 -7.67 -13.46
C PHE A 178 -34.81 -7.48 -12.47
N LYS A 179 -35.34 -6.26 -12.33
CA LYS A 179 -36.43 -5.98 -11.39
C LYS A 179 -37.68 -6.80 -11.72
N SER A 180 -38.04 -6.90 -13.01
CA SER A 180 -39.16 -7.73 -13.45
C SER A 180 -38.95 -9.19 -13.10
N GLN A 181 -37.74 -9.73 -13.34
CA GLN A 181 -37.43 -11.13 -13.01
C GLN A 181 -37.57 -11.42 -11.52
N ILE A 182 -37.13 -10.51 -10.66
CA ILE A 182 -37.30 -10.63 -9.21
C ILE A 182 -38.78 -10.60 -8.83
N ASP A 183 -39.58 -9.71 -9.42
CA ASP A 183 -41.01 -9.62 -9.14
C ASP A 183 -41.79 -10.85 -9.63
N ASP A 184 -41.38 -11.42 -10.77
CA ASP A 184 -41.95 -12.67 -11.28
C ASP A 184 -41.56 -13.85 -10.39
N LEU A 185 -40.31 -13.90 -9.92
CA LEU A 185 -39.85 -14.91 -8.97
C LEU A 185 -40.64 -14.84 -7.66
N VAL A 186 -40.83 -13.64 -7.10
CA VAL A 186 -41.57 -13.47 -5.84
C VAL A 186 -43.04 -13.86 -5.98
N ARG A 187 -43.66 -13.59 -7.14
CA ARG A 187 -45.08 -13.90 -7.37
C ARG A 187 -45.36 -15.39 -7.59
N ASN A 188 -44.42 -16.12 -8.18
CA ASN A 188 -44.66 -17.47 -8.68
C ASN A 188 -44.04 -18.60 -7.83
N ILE A 189 -43.32 -18.27 -6.76
CA ILE A 189 -42.62 -19.26 -5.93
C ILE A 189 -43.40 -19.64 -4.68
N HIS A 190 -43.40 -20.94 -4.38
CA HIS A 190 -43.88 -21.52 -3.13
C HIS A 190 -42.69 -21.95 -2.26
N PRO A 191 -42.39 -21.28 -1.15
CA PRO A 191 -41.22 -21.63 -0.34
C PRO A 191 -41.22 -23.10 0.10
N SER A 192 -40.10 -23.80 -0.10
CA SER A 192 -39.97 -25.22 0.24
C SER A 192 -38.55 -25.57 0.69
N PRO A 193 -38.37 -26.42 1.73
CA PRO A 193 -37.04 -26.88 2.15
C PRO A 193 -36.22 -27.54 1.04
N VAL A 194 -36.90 -28.06 0.01
CA VAL A 194 -36.29 -28.56 -1.21
C VAL A 194 -36.56 -27.52 -2.31
N PRO A 195 -35.55 -26.74 -2.77
CA PRO A 195 -35.75 -25.67 -3.74
C PRO A 195 -36.44 -26.12 -5.04
N MET A 196 -36.24 -27.37 -5.47
CA MET A 196 -36.88 -27.91 -6.67
C MET A 196 -38.40 -28.06 -6.54
N ASN A 197 -38.91 -28.15 -5.31
CA ASN A 197 -40.35 -28.20 -5.02
C ASN A 197 -40.98 -26.81 -4.92
N SER A 198 -40.19 -25.75 -5.14
CA SER A 198 -40.66 -24.37 -4.98
C SER A 198 -41.40 -23.80 -6.20
N GLY A 199 -41.54 -24.58 -7.27
CA GLY A 199 -42.16 -24.16 -8.52
C GLY A 199 -41.19 -23.45 -9.48
N ILE A 200 -39.92 -23.31 -9.11
CA ILE A 200 -38.86 -22.77 -9.99
C ILE A 200 -38.44 -23.78 -11.06
N SER A 201 -38.09 -23.30 -12.26
CA SER A 201 -37.52 -24.16 -13.30
C SER A 201 -36.09 -24.61 -12.94
N ALA A 202 -35.66 -25.76 -13.45
CA ALA A 202 -34.31 -26.27 -13.25
C ALA A 202 -33.24 -25.29 -13.78
N GLU A 203 -33.50 -24.66 -14.92
CA GLU A 203 -32.63 -23.63 -15.52
C GLU A 203 -32.52 -22.39 -14.62
N ALA A 204 -33.65 -21.89 -14.10
CA ALA A 204 -33.63 -20.76 -13.18
C ALA A 204 -32.90 -21.10 -11.87
N LEU A 205 -33.05 -22.32 -11.36
CA LEU A 205 -32.30 -22.79 -10.19
C LEU A 205 -30.79 -22.86 -10.48
N GLN A 206 -30.38 -23.37 -11.65
CA GLN A 206 -28.99 -23.39 -12.09
C GLN A 206 -28.42 -21.97 -12.21
N ASN A 207 -29.18 -21.05 -12.78
CA ASN A 207 -28.84 -19.63 -12.91
C ASN A 207 -28.62 -18.97 -11.54
N LEU A 208 -29.49 -19.22 -10.56
CA LEU A 208 -29.30 -18.74 -9.19
C LEU A 208 -28.07 -19.35 -8.51
N GLY A 209 -27.80 -20.65 -8.74
CA GLY A 209 -26.58 -21.32 -8.30
C GLY A 209 -25.33 -20.69 -8.90
N PHE A 210 -25.32 -20.45 -10.21
CA PHE A 210 -24.24 -19.76 -10.90
C PHE A 210 -23.99 -18.36 -10.31
N LEU A 211 -25.05 -17.59 -10.03
CA LEU A 211 -24.93 -16.26 -9.43
C LEU A 211 -24.37 -16.33 -7.99
N ALA A 212 -24.74 -17.36 -7.23
CA ALA A 212 -24.23 -17.62 -5.88
C ALA A 212 -22.73 -17.97 -5.89
N GLU A 213 -22.28 -18.76 -6.86
CA GLU A 213 -20.86 -19.13 -6.98
C GLU A 213 -20.02 -17.97 -7.53
N THR A 214 -20.51 -17.34 -8.60
CA THR A 214 -19.73 -16.40 -9.43
C THR A 214 -19.63 -15.00 -8.83
N GLY A 215 -20.63 -14.55 -8.05
CA GLY A 215 -20.64 -13.21 -7.47
C GLY A 215 -19.33 -12.84 -6.77
N TYR A 216 -18.81 -11.64 -7.04
CA TYR A 216 -17.52 -11.21 -6.53
C TYR A 216 -17.57 -10.76 -5.07
N PHE A 217 -18.55 -9.91 -4.74
CA PHE A 217 -18.78 -9.35 -3.41
C PHE A 217 -20.15 -9.76 -2.87
N PHE A 218 -20.38 -9.51 -1.58
CA PHE A 218 -21.61 -9.83 -0.87
C PHE A 218 -22.37 -8.51 -0.61
N PRO A 219 -23.39 -8.16 -1.41
CA PRO A 219 -24.12 -6.90 -1.27
C PRO A 219 -25.27 -6.95 -0.27
N ILE A 220 -25.69 -8.14 0.17
CA ILE A 220 -26.90 -8.30 0.99
C ILE A 220 -26.48 -8.43 2.46
N PRO A 221 -26.77 -7.43 3.31
CA PRO A 221 -26.50 -7.55 4.75
C PRO A 221 -27.44 -8.57 5.41
N PRO A 222 -27.11 -9.05 6.62
CA PRO A 222 -28.05 -9.83 7.41
C PRO A 222 -29.23 -8.96 7.88
N PHE A 223 -30.33 -9.62 8.24
CA PHE A 223 -31.49 -8.93 8.82
C PHE A 223 -31.14 -8.31 10.19
N PRO A 224 -31.59 -7.07 10.49
CA PRO A 224 -31.41 -6.45 11.79
C PRO A 224 -32.03 -7.29 12.93
N PRO A 225 -31.46 -7.24 14.15
CA PRO A 225 -30.36 -6.40 14.60
C PRO A 225 -28.96 -7.01 14.35
N ASN A 226 -28.85 -8.04 13.51
CA ASN A 226 -27.58 -8.71 13.29
C ASN A 226 -26.60 -7.83 12.49
N ASP A 227 -25.33 -7.82 12.89
CA ASP A 227 -24.21 -7.15 12.21
C ASP A 227 -22.99 -8.09 12.06
N ASP A 228 -23.23 -9.40 12.10
CA ASP A 228 -22.20 -10.40 11.84
C ASP A 228 -21.79 -10.37 10.35
N PRO A 229 -20.52 -10.05 10.03
CA PRO A 229 -20.02 -10.09 8.66
C PRO A 229 -20.22 -11.46 7.99
N LEU A 230 -20.18 -12.56 8.75
CA LEU A 230 -20.30 -13.92 8.19
C LEU A 230 -21.69 -14.22 7.62
N GLN A 231 -22.69 -13.40 7.93
CA GLN A 231 -24.06 -13.59 7.46
C GLN A 231 -24.44 -12.69 6.28
N TRP A 232 -23.49 -11.90 5.76
CA TRP A 232 -23.69 -11.23 4.49
C TRP A 232 -23.75 -12.26 3.36
N ARG A 233 -24.61 -12.01 2.38
CA ARG A 233 -24.88 -12.95 1.29
C ARG A 233 -24.59 -12.32 -0.07
N LYS A 234 -24.15 -13.17 -1.00
CA LYS A 234 -24.20 -12.82 -2.42
C LYS A 234 -25.65 -12.74 -2.88
N MET A 235 -25.89 -12.11 -4.03
CA MET A 235 -27.24 -12.01 -4.59
C MET A 235 -27.88 -13.39 -4.80
N GLY A 236 -27.17 -14.29 -5.48
CA GLY A 236 -27.66 -15.65 -5.74
C GLY A 236 -27.95 -16.44 -4.46
N GLU A 237 -27.10 -16.34 -3.44
CA GLU A 237 -27.32 -16.99 -2.14
C GLU A 237 -28.57 -16.47 -1.43
N SER A 238 -28.80 -15.15 -1.49
CA SER A 238 -30.01 -14.54 -0.91
C SER A 238 -31.27 -15.01 -1.64
N LEU A 239 -31.22 -15.17 -2.96
CA LEU A 239 -32.34 -15.64 -3.76
C LEU A 239 -32.61 -17.13 -3.55
N LEU A 240 -31.57 -17.96 -3.48
CA LEU A 240 -31.69 -19.38 -3.14
C LEU A 240 -32.28 -19.57 -1.74
N THR A 241 -31.86 -18.76 -0.77
CA THR A 241 -32.43 -18.83 0.59
C THR A 241 -33.91 -18.46 0.58
N PHE A 242 -34.30 -17.43 -0.19
CA PHE A 242 -35.70 -17.06 -0.36
C PHE A 242 -36.57 -18.21 -0.88
N LEU A 243 -36.06 -19.07 -1.78
CA LEU A 243 -36.79 -20.26 -2.24
C LEU A 243 -37.09 -21.24 -1.10
N THR A 244 -36.31 -21.21 -0.02
CA THR A 244 -36.44 -22.13 1.12
C THR A 244 -37.27 -21.55 2.26
N ASP A 245 -37.03 -20.30 2.65
CA ASP A 245 -37.63 -19.69 3.84
C ASP A 245 -38.75 -18.68 3.53
N GLY A 246 -38.92 -18.31 2.26
CA GLY A 246 -39.92 -17.35 1.78
C GLY A 246 -39.65 -15.90 2.16
N LYS A 247 -38.49 -15.58 2.74
CA LYS A 247 -38.16 -14.24 3.25
C LYS A 247 -37.18 -13.53 2.32
N LEU A 248 -37.70 -12.74 1.38
CA LEU A 248 -36.85 -11.93 0.52
C LEU A 248 -36.28 -10.74 1.29
N HIS A 249 -34.96 -10.60 1.28
CA HIS A 249 -34.30 -9.45 1.90
C HIS A 249 -34.60 -8.15 1.10
N PRO A 250 -35.01 -7.03 1.73
CA PRO A 250 -35.36 -5.79 1.03
C PRO A 250 -34.25 -5.23 0.14
N ALA A 251 -32.98 -5.46 0.51
CA ALA A 251 -31.83 -5.06 -0.29
C ALA A 251 -31.83 -5.67 -1.70
N VAL A 252 -32.38 -6.88 -1.88
CA VAL A 252 -32.47 -7.53 -3.20
C VAL A 252 -33.30 -6.67 -4.15
N GLY A 253 -34.47 -6.20 -3.71
CA GLY A 253 -35.33 -5.33 -4.51
C GLY A 253 -34.71 -3.95 -4.79
N ALA A 254 -33.96 -3.40 -3.82
CA ALA A 254 -33.23 -2.15 -4.00
C ALA A 254 -32.14 -2.29 -5.08
N TRP A 255 -31.28 -3.30 -4.97
CA TRP A 255 -30.24 -3.60 -5.95
C TRP A 255 -30.81 -3.91 -7.34
N ALA A 256 -31.91 -4.66 -7.43
CA ALA A 256 -32.56 -4.95 -8.72
C ALA A 256 -33.11 -3.69 -9.40
N THR A 257 -33.68 -2.77 -8.60
CA THR A 257 -34.17 -1.47 -9.10
C THR A 257 -33.01 -0.56 -9.52
N LEU A 258 -31.91 -0.54 -8.76
CA LEU A 258 -30.69 0.22 -9.12
C LEU A 258 -30.08 -0.29 -10.43
N ALA A 259 -29.92 -1.62 -10.57
CA ALA A 259 -29.39 -2.22 -11.79
C ALA A 259 -30.26 -1.90 -13.01
N THR A 260 -31.58 -2.12 -12.90
CA THR A 260 -32.52 -1.88 -14.00
C THR A 260 -32.58 -0.40 -14.39
N SER A 261 -32.67 0.52 -13.42
CA SER A 261 -32.73 1.97 -13.69
C SER A 261 -31.44 2.50 -14.30
N TYR A 262 -30.28 2.01 -13.87
CA TYR A 262 -29.02 2.35 -14.53
C TYR A 262 -28.97 1.85 -15.97
N ALA A 263 -29.36 0.59 -16.21
CA ALA A 263 -29.38 -0.04 -17.53
C ALA A 263 -30.22 0.76 -18.55
N VAL A 264 -31.40 1.24 -18.14
CA VAL A 264 -32.30 2.04 -19.00
C VAL A 264 -32.03 3.55 -18.97
N ASN A 265 -30.95 4.00 -18.30
CA ASN A 265 -30.56 5.40 -18.18
C ASN A 265 -31.58 6.31 -17.47
N ASP A 266 -32.20 5.83 -16.38
CA ASP A 266 -33.15 6.56 -15.53
C ASP A 266 -32.51 6.99 -14.18
N PRO A 267 -31.81 8.14 -14.14
CA PRO A 267 -31.17 8.63 -12.91
C PRO A 267 -32.17 9.04 -11.82
N ALA A 268 -33.40 9.40 -12.17
CA ALA A 268 -34.39 9.83 -11.18
C ALA A 268 -34.83 8.65 -10.29
N THR A 269 -35.17 7.51 -10.89
CA THR A 269 -35.50 6.30 -10.14
C THR A 269 -34.26 5.75 -9.41
N PHE A 270 -33.09 5.76 -10.06
CA PHE A 270 -31.85 5.30 -9.44
C PHE A 270 -31.54 6.07 -8.15
N ASN A 271 -31.47 7.40 -8.23
CA ASN A 271 -31.09 8.23 -7.10
C ASN A 271 -32.11 8.14 -5.95
N ARG A 272 -33.41 8.12 -6.25
CA ARG A 272 -34.46 7.94 -5.24
C ARG A 272 -34.36 6.59 -4.52
N THR A 273 -34.12 5.51 -5.26
CA THR A 273 -33.93 4.17 -4.67
C THR A 273 -32.65 4.12 -3.83
N LEU A 274 -31.56 4.74 -4.30
CA LEU A 274 -30.31 4.83 -3.58
C LEU A 274 -30.48 5.58 -2.25
N ASP A 275 -31.22 6.70 -2.26
CA ASP A 275 -31.53 7.47 -1.06
C ASP A 275 -32.26 6.64 -0.02
N ALA A 276 -33.32 5.95 -0.44
CA ALA A 276 -34.11 5.08 0.42
C ALA A 276 -33.26 3.92 0.98
N TYR A 277 -32.44 3.30 0.14
CA TYR A 277 -31.60 2.17 0.54
C TYR A 277 -30.50 2.59 1.52
N VAL A 278 -29.81 3.70 1.26
CA VAL A 278 -28.78 4.23 2.17
C VAL A 278 -29.39 4.68 3.49
N ALA A 279 -30.59 5.29 3.48
CA ALA A 279 -31.31 5.64 4.70
C ALA A 279 -31.66 4.39 5.54
N GLN A 280 -32.09 3.32 4.88
CA GLN A 280 -32.35 2.04 5.54
C GLN A 280 -31.06 1.44 6.14
N LEU A 281 -29.97 1.39 5.37
CA LEU A 281 -28.68 0.91 5.87
C LEU A 281 -28.14 1.74 7.04
N GLN A 282 -28.36 3.06 7.03
CA GLN A 282 -27.96 3.95 8.11
C GLN A 282 -28.73 3.67 9.41
N LYS A 283 -29.98 3.23 9.29
CA LYS A 283 -30.81 2.79 10.43
C LYS A 283 -30.39 1.43 10.95
N ASP A 284 -30.13 0.49 10.03
CA ASP A 284 -29.88 -0.91 10.35
C ASP A 284 -28.44 -1.17 10.80
N LEU A 285 -27.46 -0.52 10.15
CA LEU A 285 -26.01 -0.75 10.31
C LEU A 285 -25.22 0.57 10.38
N PRO A 286 -25.53 1.48 11.33
CA PRO A 286 -24.95 2.83 11.38
C PRO A 286 -23.42 2.84 11.43
N GLY A 287 -22.81 1.91 12.18
CA GLY A 287 -21.35 1.80 12.30
C GLY A 287 -20.67 1.37 11.00
N ARG A 288 -21.30 0.47 10.22
CA ARG A 288 -20.76 0.00 8.94
C ARG A 288 -20.85 1.08 7.86
N VAL A 289 -21.97 1.79 7.79
CA VAL A 289 -22.13 2.93 6.86
C VAL A 289 -21.14 4.05 7.18
N TRP A 290 -20.94 4.35 8.47
CA TRP A 290 -19.93 5.33 8.86
C TRP A 290 -18.51 4.92 8.47
N LYS A 291 -18.11 3.66 8.75
CA LYS A 291 -16.79 3.16 8.33
C LYS A 291 -16.61 3.19 6.81
N ALA A 292 -17.64 2.80 6.04
CA ALA A 292 -17.60 2.86 4.58
C ALA A 292 -17.42 4.30 4.06
N LYS A 293 -18.10 5.28 4.69
CA LYS A 293 -17.91 6.71 4.39
C LYS A 293 -16.49 7.18 4.69
N VAL A 294 -15.93 6.81 5.85
CA VAL A 294 -14.56 7.17 6.24
C VAL A 294 -13.55 6.60 5.25
N GLU A 295 -13.71 5.35 4.82
CA GLU A 295 -12.83 4.72 3.83
C GLU A 295 -12.95 5.37 2.45
N ALA A 296 -14.16 5.71 1.99
CA ALA A 296 -14.34 6.43 0.73
C ALA A 296 -13.61 7.79 0.73
N VAL A 297 -13.71 8.54 1.84
CA VAL A 297 -12.97 9.80 2.01
C VAL A 297 -11.45 9.57 2.05
N PHE A 298 -11.00 8.51 2.73
CA PHE A 298 -9.59 8.13 2.76
C PHE A 298 -9.05 7.81 1.35
N ASN A 299 -9.82 7.06 0.54
CA ASN A 299 -9.48 6.74 -0.84
C ASN A 299 -9.42 7.98 -1.74
N GLN A 300 -10.28 8.97 -1.51
CA GLN A 300 -10.27 10.23 -2.25
C GLN A 300 -9.06 11.11 -1.89
N LEU A 301 -8.72 11.20 -0.59
CA LEU A 301 -7.62 12.03 -0.10
C LEU A 301 -6.22 11.48 -0.44
N GLN A 302 -6.11 10.16 -0.63
CA GLN A 302 -4.85 9.45 -0.91
C GLN A 302 -3.67 9.98 -0.07
N PRO A 303 -3.77 9.98 1.28
CA PRO A 303 -2.84 10.73 2.14
C PRO A 303 -1.38 10.33 1.96
N PHE A 304 -1.11 9.05 1.66
CA PHE A 304 0.24 8.57 1.42
C PHE A 304 0.80 9.01 0.07
N TYR A 305 -0.01 9.07 -0.99
CA TYR A 305 0.44 9.60 -2.27
C TYR A 305 0.76 11.10 -2.14
N SER A 306 -0.11 11.85 -1.48
CA SER A 306 0.12 13.26 -1.16
C SER A 306 1.38 13.47 -0.34
N ALA A 307 1.58 12.69 0.73
CA ALA A 307 2.79 12.75 1.55
C ALA A 307 4.05 12.41 0.76
N MET A 308 4.00 11.40 -0.12
CA MET A 308 5.09 11.02 -1.01
C MET A 308 5.54 12.19 -1.90
N VAL A 309 4.60 12.91 -2.53
CA VAL A 309 4.90 14.11 -3.34
C VAL A 309 5.51 15.22 -2.50
N ILE A 310 4.95 15.50 -1.32
CA ILE A 310 5.45 16.57 -0.45
C ILE A 310 6.85 16.25 0.10
N TYR A 311 7.17 14.98 0.37
CA TYR A 311 8.52 14.57 0.77
C TYR A 311 9.58 14.91 -0.28
N VAL A 312 9.28 14.78 -1.58
CA VAL A 312 10.22 15.20 -2.65
C VAL A 312 10.49 16.70 -2.54
N LEU A 313 9.46 17.52 -2.35
CA LEU A 313 9.61 18.96 -2.16
C LEU A 313 10.44 19.28 -0.91
N ILE A 314 10.18 18.60 0.20
CA ILE A 314 10.96 18.79 1.45
C ILE A 314 12.43 18.45 1.22
N PHE A 315 12.74 17.36 0.53
CA PHE A 315 14.10 16.97 0.21
C PHE A 315 14.81 18.05 -0.62
N ILE A 316 14.15 18.56 -1.67
CA ILE A 316 14.70 19.64 -2.51
C ILE A 316 14.96 20.90 -1.69
N LEU A 317 14.03 21.31 -0.81
CA LEU A 317 14.20 22.48 0.04
C LEU A 317 15.32 22.29 1.06
N ALA A 318 15.41 21.10 1.68
CA ALA A 318 16.43 20.79 2.68
C ALA A 318 17.83 20.72 2.04
N ALA A 319 17.98 20.05 0.90
CA ALA A 319 19.24 20.01 0.14
C ALA A 319 19.62 21.39 -0.40
N GLY A 320 18.64 22.14 -0.93
CA GLY A 320 18.82 23.51 -1.40
C GLY A 320 19.28 24.45 -0.29
N SER A 321 18.85 24.24 0.96
CA SER A 321 19.28 25.02 2.13
C SER A 321 20.80 24.96 2.36
N TRP A 322 21.46 23.88 1.95
CA TRP A 322 22.91 23.75 2.08
C TRP A 322 23.68 24.56 1.04
N LEU A 323 23.04 24.95 -0.05
CA LEU A 323 23.62 25.75 -1.12
C LEU A 323 23.26 27.23 -0.97
N VAL A 324 21.99 27.53 -0.69
CA VAL A 324 21.43 28.88 -0.69
C VAL A 324 20.43 29.05 0.45
N TRP A 325 20.48 30.20 1.14
CA TRP A 325 19.52 30.60 2.21
C TRP A 325 19.27 29.53 3.30
N PRO A 326 20.31 29.08 4.03
CA PRO A 326 20.24 27.97 4.98
C PRO A 326 19.15 28.12 6.04
N GLU A 327 19.02 29.31 6.63
CA GLU A 327 18.01 29.55 7.68
C GLU A 327 16.57 29.53 7.14
N THR A 328 16.34 29.95 5.90
CA THR A 328 14.99 30.14 5.35
C THR A 328 14.48 28.84 4.75
N LEU A 329 15.25 28.24 3.83
CA LEU A 329 14.87 26.98 3.20
C LEU A 329 14.83 25.83 4.22
N GLY A 330 15.77 25.79 5.16
CA GLY A 330 15.78 24.79 6.24
C GLY A 330 14.53 24.88 7.11
N ARG A 331 14.08 26.10 7.45
CA ARG A 331 12.84 26.30 8.23
C ARG A 331 11.60 25.88 7.45
N TYR A 332 11.54 26.17 6.16
CA TYR A 332 10.41 25.79 5.31
C TYR A 332 10.35 24.28 5.11
N ALA A 333 11.50 23.64 4.87
CA ALA A 333 11.61 22.18 4.80
C ALA A 333 11.14 21.53 6.10
N PHE A 334 11.59 22.02 7.25
CA PHE A 334 11.17 21.48 8.54
C PHE A 334 9.69 21.71 8.84
N ALA A 335 9.14 22.89 8.55
CA ALA A 335 7.71 23.16 8.73
C ALA A 335 6.84 22.24 7.85
N LEU A 336 7.21 22.06 6.58
CA LEU A 336 6.55 21.12 5.68
C LEU A 336 6.69 19.67 6.15
N LEU A 337 7.84 19.29 6.72
CA LEU A 337 8.06 17.97 7.29
C LEU A 337 7.08 17.67 8.43
N ILE A 338 6.83 18.63 9.32
CA ILE A 338 5.83 18.48 10.40
C ILE A 338 4.43 18.30 9.82
N VAL A 339 4.03 19.14 8.86
CA VAL A 339 2.69 19.02 8.23
C VAL A 339 2.54 17.68 7.50
N THR A 340 3.57 17.26 6.78
CA THR A 340 3.59 15.96 6.07
C THR A 340 3.54 14.81 7.05
N PHE A 341 4.22 14.91 8.19
CA PHE A 341 4.13 13.91 9.25
C PHE A 341 2.73 13.82 9.87
N ILE A 342 2.00 14.94 10.00
CA ILE A 342 0.60 14.95 10.42
C ILE A 342 -0.28 14.25 9.38
N ILE A 343 -0.09 14.51 8.09
CA ILE A 343 -0.82 13.84 7.00
C ILE A 343 -0.53 12.32 7.00
N HIS A 344 0.73 11.95 7.10
CA HIS A 344 1.18 10.55 7.17
C HIS A 344 0.57 9.85 8.40
N SER A 345 0.62 10.50 9.57
CA SER A 345 0.04 10.00 10.82
C SER A 345 -1.48 9.85 10.72
N GLY A 346 -2.17 10.85 10.15
CA GLY A 346 -3.60 10.79 9.90
C GLY A 346 -3.96 9.60 9.00
N GLY A 347 -3.20 9.38 7.92
CA GLY A 347 -3.38 8.22 7.06
C GLY A 347 -3.20 6.88 7.81
N LEU A 348 -2.17 6.78 8.65
CA LEU A 348 -1.92 5.58 9.47
C LEU A 348 -3.04 5.34 10.50
N ILE A 349 -3.46 6.38 11.22
CA ILE A 349 -4.52 6.30 12.25
C ILE A 349 -5.87 5.94 11.61
N THR A 350 -6.23 6.55 10.48
CA THR A 350 -7.45 6.20 9.75
C THR A 350 -7.42 4.73 9.33
N ARG A 351 -6.28 4.22 8.87
CA ARG A 351 -6.14 2.78 8.56
C ARG A 351 -6.32 1.89 9.77
N MET A 352 -5.68 2.23 10.90
CA MET A 352 -5.85 1.48 12.15
C MET A 352 -7.33 1.42 12.57
N TYR A 353 -8.06 2.54 12.42
CA TYR A 353 -9.49 2.60 12.68
C TYR A 353 -10.34 1.73 11.73
N LEU A 354 -10.02 1.75 10.44
CA LEU A 354 -10.73 0.98 9.42
C LEU A 354 -10.48 -0.53 9.57
N GLU A 355 -9.23 -0.93 9.76
CA GLU A 355 -8.83 -2.33 9.97
C GLU A 355 -9.23 -2.84 11.36
N GLY A 356 -9.35 -1.95 12.35
CA GLY A 356 -9.60 -2.30 13.75
C GLY A 356 -8.38 -2.91 14.43
N ARG A 357 -7.17 -2.62 13.93
CA ARG A 357 -5.92 -3.28 14.33
C ARG A 357 -4.75 -2.28 14.44
N PRO A 358 -3.67 -2.63 15.17
CA PRO A 358 -2.45 -1.81 15.26
C PRO A 358 -1.76 -1.59 13.91
N PRO A 359 -0.84 -0.60 13.82
CA PRO A 359 -0.16 -0.31 12.58
C PRO A 359 0.85 -1.44 12.30
N VAL A 360 0.85 -1.95 11.07
CA VAL A 360 1.66 -3.08 10.55
C VAL A 360 0.99 -4.45 10.65
N THR A 361 0.32 -4.81 9.56
CA THR A 361 -0.40 -6.08 9.35
C THR A 361 0.15 -6.87 8.16
N ASN A 362 0.87 -6.20 7.25
CA ASN A 362 1.43 -6.77 6.01
C ASN A 362 2.65 -5.94 5.54
N LEU A 363 3.26 -6.35 4.42
CA LEU A 363 4.44 -5.66 3.87
C LEU A 363 4.14 -4.20 3.49
N TYR A 364 2.96 -3.93 2.92
CA TYR A 364 2.52 -2.57 2.59
C TYR A 364 2.52 -1.67 3.83
N SER A 365 1.81 -2.07 4.89
CA SER A 365 1.68 -1.29 6.12
C SER A 365 3.00 -1.18 6.88
N SER A 366 3.86 -2.21 6.79
CA SER A 366 5.24 -2.13 7.32
C SER A 366 6.07 -1.05 6.62
N ALA A 367 5.98 -0.91 5.29
CA ALA A 367 6.71 0.11 4.56
C ALA A 367 6.23 1.52 4.95
N VAL A 368 4.92 1.72 5.03
CA VAL A 368 4.33 2.97 5.54
C VAL A 368 4.86 3.29 6.94
N PHE A 369 4.84 2.33 7.86
CA PHE A 369 5.27 2.52 9.24
C PHE A 369 6.78 2.77 9.40
N ILE A 370 7.63 2.10 8.62
CA ILE A 370 9.09 2.34 8.62
C ILE A 370 9.38 3.80 8.21
N GLY A 371 8.70 4.28 7.15
CA GLY A 371 8.79 5.68 6.73
C GLY A 371 8.35 6.64 7.82
N TRP A 372 7.20 6.37 8.43
CA TRP A 372 6.67 7.16 9.54
C TRP A 372 7.65 7.24 10.73
N GLY A 373 8.21 6.09 11.16
CA GLY A 373 9.17 6.02 12.26
C GLY A 373 10.47 6.76 11.96
N ALA A 374 11.00 6.62 10.74
CA ALA A 374 12.21 7.33 10.31
C ALA A 374 11.99 8.85 10.23
N VAL A 375 10.80 9.28 9.80
CA VAL A 375 10.42 10.71 9.77
C VAL A 375 10.28 11.26 11.18
N LEU A 376 9.65 10.53 12.11
CA LEU A 376 9.54 10.92 13.51
C LEU A 376 10.92 11.12 14.15
N LEU A 377 11.83 10.17 13.95
CA LEU A 377 13.21 10.27 14.44
C LEU A 377 13.98 11.40 13.75
N GLY A 378 13.78 11.60 12.45
CA GLY A 378 14.39 12.70 11.71
C GLY A 378 13.90 14.08 12.15
N ILE A 379 12.62 14.22 12.53
CA ILE A 379 12.07 15.42 13.17
C ILE A 379 12.78 15.69 14.50
N PHE A 380 12.97 14.65 15.32
CA PHE A 380 13.72 14.77 16.57
C PHE A 380 15.15 15.23 16.28
N LEU A 381 15.87 14.59 15.37
CA LEU A 381 17.23 15.00 14.99
C LEU A 381 17.30 16.44 14.49
N GLU A 382 16.39 16.87 13.61
CA GLU A 382 16.36 18.24 13.13
C GLU A 382 16.12 19.24 14.28
N ARG A 383 15.27 18.89 15.25
CA ARG A 383 14.95 19.76 16.39
C ARG A 383 16.17 20.08 17.26
N PHE A 384 17.11 19.14 17.39
CA PHE A 384 18.33 19.27 18.19
C PHE A 384 19.52 19.84 17.40
N PHE A 385 19.73 19.36 16.17
CA PHE A 385 20.94 19.71 15.40
C PHE A 385 20.75 20.85 14.40
N ARG A 386 19.51 21.13 13.97
CA ARG A 386 19.10 22.31 13.18
C ARG A 386 19.99 22.62 11.96
N ASN A 387 20.42 21.59 11.24
CA ASN A 387 21.32 21.70 10.09
C ASN A 387 20.69 21.21 8.77
N GLY A 388 19.38 20.96 8.73
CA GLY A 388 18.65 20.47 7.57
C GLY A 388 18.88 18.99 7.22
N ILE A 389 19.86 18.34 7.83
CA ILE A 389 20.21 16.93 7.56
C ILE A 389 19.11 15.99 8.04
N GLY A 390 18.53 16.27 9.21
CA GLY A 390 17.41 15.50 9.74
C GLY A 390 16.23 15.56 8.78
N SER A 391 15.90 16.75 8.29
CA SER A 391 14.80 16.97 7.33
C SER A 391 15.04 16.30 5.98
N ALA A 392 16.24 16.43 5.41
CA ALA A 392 16.58 15.81 4.13
C ALA A 392 16.51 14.28 4.22
N THR A 393 17.10 13.70 5.27
CA THR A 393 17.15 12.25 5.44
C THR A 393 15.76 11.67 5.73
N ALA A 394 14.98 12.33 6.59
CA ALA A 394 13.59 11.98 6.87
C ALA A 394 12.73 11.97 5.61
N ALA A 395 12.83 13.04 4.80
CA ALA A 395 12.05 13.16 3.58
C ALA A 395 12.44 12.11 2.54
N MET A 396 13.73 11.83 2.38
CA MET A 396 14.21 10.79 1.47
C MET A 396 13.71 9.41 1.88
N ILE A 397 13.82 9.03 3.16
CA ILE A 397 13.32 7.72 3.62
C ILE A 397 11.80 7.65 3.51
N GLY A 398 11.09 8.69 3.97
CA GLY A 398 9.63 8.77 3.87
C GLY A 398 9.13 8.64 2.43
N PHE A 399 9.81 9.27 1.47
CA PHE A 399 9.53 9.10 0.04
C PHE A 399 9.79 7.67 -0.43
N ILE A 400 10.98 7.12 -0.19
CA ILE A 400 11.36 5.78 -0.67
C ILE A 400 10.43 4.71 -0.12
N THR A 401 10.08 4.75 1.17
CA THR A 401 9.22 3.74 1.77
C THR A 401 7.78 3.86 1.30
N LEU A 402 7.26 5.08 1.07
CA LEU A 402 5.95 5.27 0.47
C LEU A 402 5.92 4.87 -1.01
N LEU A 403 7.04 5.04 -1.73
CA LEU A 403 7.19 4.55 -3.10
C LEU A 403 7.15 3.01 -3.14
N ILE A 404 7.80 2.35 -2.18
CA ILE A 404 7.72 0.90 -2.01
C ILE A 404 6.28 0.49 -1.70
N ALA A 405 5.61 1.16 -0.75
CA ALA A 405 4.21 0.89 -0.43
C ALA A 405 3.29 1.07 -1.66
N HIS A 406 3.52 2.11 -2.47
CA HIS A 406 2.77 2.32 -3.70
C HIS A 406 2.93 1.14 -4.68
N HIS A 407 4.14 0.61 -4.87
CA HIS A 407 4.35 -0.56 -5.72
C HIS A 407 3.67 -1.81 -5.15
N LEU A 408 3.73 -2.02 -3.83
CA LEU A 408 3.04 -3.13 -3.16
C LEU A 408 1.51 -3.02 -3.27
N SER A 409 0.95 -1.82 -3.39
CA SER A 409 -0.49 -1.62 -3.58
C SER A 409 -1.01 -1.97 -4.97
N MET A 410 -0.11 -2.19 -5.96
CA MET A 410 -0.51 -2.50 -7.34
C MET A 410 -1.20 -3.87 -7.46
N ASP A 411 -1.06 -4.74 -6.46
CA ASP A 411 -1.70 -6.06 -6.43
C ASP A 411 -3.16 -6.01 -5.92
N GLY A 412 -3.67 -4.85 -5.50
CA GLY A 412 -5.09 -4.64 -5.16
C GLY A 412 -5.33 -4.09 -3.76
N ASP A 413 -6.16 -4.78 -2.97
CA ASP A 413 -6.53 -4.31 -1.64
C ASP A 413 -5.34 -4.42 -0.68
N THR A 414 -5.07 -3.35 0.06
CA THR A 414 -3.97 -3.29 1.02
C THR A 414 -4.43 -3.49 2.46
N MET A 415 -5.74 -3.54 2.71
CA MET A 415 -6.37 -3.76 4.02
C MET A 415 -6.99 -5.16 4.07
N GLU A 416 -6.16 -6.17 3.80
CA GLU A 416 -6.55 -7.58 3.79
C GLU A 416 -6.75 -8.11 5.22
N MET A 417 -7.58 -9.15 5.35
CA MET A 417 -7.70 -9.88 6.61
C MET A 417 -6.41 -10.65 6.88
N MET A 418 -5.83 -10.48 8.08
CA MET A 418 -4.67 -11.27 8.47
C MET A 418 -5.05 -12.74 8.68
N ARG A 419 -4.08 -13.64 8.56
CA ARG A 419 -4.28 -15.05 8.95
C ARG A 419 -4.72 -15.12 10.42
N ALA A 420 -5.61 -16.05 10.77
CA ALA A 420 -6.22 -16.12 12.09
C ALA A 420 -5.21 -16.15 13.26
N VAL A 421 -4.04 -16.80 13.09
CA VAL A 421 -2.96 -16.83 14.09
C VAL A 421 -2.31 -15.47 14.33
N LEU A 422 -2.35 -14.58 13.32
CA LEU A 422 -1.88 -13.20 13.41
C LEU A 422 -2.98 -12.25 13.93
N ASP A 423 -4.20 -12.75 14.11
CA ASP A 423 -5.36 -11.92 14.48
C ASP A 423 -5.51 -11.74 16.01
N THR A 424 -4.60 -12.31 16.82
CA THR A 424 -4.68 -12.21 18.28
C THR A 424 -3.33 -12.01 18.98
N ASN A 425 -3.43 -11.31 20.13
CA ASN A 425 -2.44 -10.98 21.16
C ASN A 425 -1.73 -9.62 21.07
N GLY A 426 -1.83 -8.86 22.18
CA GLY A 426 -1.07 -7.64 22.41
C GLY A 426 0.45 -7.82 22.29
N TRP A 427 0.94 -9.05 22.46
CA TRP A 427 2.33 -9.43 22.21
C TRP A 427 2.74 -9.26 20.74
N LEU A 428 1.94 -9.72 19.78
CA LEU A 428 2.24 -9.56 18.35
C LEU A 428 2.30 -8.09 17.97
N ALA A 429 1.29 -7.32 18.41
CA ALA A 429 1.22 -5.89 18.16
C ALA A 429 2.46 -5.16 18.69
N THR A 430 2.82 -5.42 19.95
CA THR A 430 3.96 -4.76 20.59
C THR A 430 5.28 -5.20 19.95
N HIS A 431 5.43 -6.49 19.67
CA HIS A 431 6.59 -7.06 18.98
C HIS A 431 6.82 -6.39 17.61
N VAL A 432 5.80 -6.42 16.74
CA VAL A 432 5.91 -5.95 15.36
C VAL A 432 6.16 -4.44 15.34
N VAL A 433 5.49 -3.67 16.19
CA VAL A 433 5.75 -2.21 16.31
C VAL A 433 7.18 -1.95 16.78
N CYS A 434 7.65 -2.62 17.84
CA CYS A 434 9.00 -2.44 18.37
C CYS A 434 10.08 -2.81 17.35
N VAL A 435 9.96 -3.99 16.72
CA VAL A 435 10.98 -4.45 15.76
C VAL A 435 11.02 -3.55 14.52
N THR A 436 9.86 -3.09 14.06
CA THR A 436 9.77 -2.20 12.89
C THR A 436 10.32 -0.80 13.18
N LEU A 437 10.19 -0.30 14.42
CA LEU A 437 10.93 0.91 14.86
C LEU A 437 12.45 0.69 14.83
N GLY A 438 12.92 -0.50 15.21
CA GLY A 438 14.32 -0.89 15.04
C GLY A 438 14.78 -0.85 13.58
N TYR A 439 13.93 -1.29 12.64
CA TYR A 439 14.22 -1.25 11.20
C TYR A 439 14.30 0.19 10.70
N ALA A 440 13.31 1.02 11.04
CA ALA A 440 13.29 2.45 10.70
C ALA A 440 14.55 3.19 11.19
N SER A 441 14.99 2.86 12.40
CA SER A 441 16.18 3.44 13.01
C SER A 441 17.46 3.00 12.31
N THR A 442 17.58 1.70 11.99
CA THR A 442 18.76 1.19 11.28
C THR A 442 18.87 1.81 9.89
N PHE A 443 17.75 1.92 9.16
CA PHE A 443 17.72 2.64 7.88
C PHE A 443 18.12 4.11 8.03
N LEU A 444 17.57 4.81 9.03
CA LEU A 444 17.92 6.21 9.29
C LEU A 444 19.42 6.39 9.57
N ALA A 445 20.03 5.51 10.38
CA ALA A 445 21.47 5.54 10.64
C ALA A 445 22.29 5.37 9.35
N GLY A 446 21.92 4.42 8.50
CA GLY A 446 22.61 4.18 7.23
C GLY A 446 22.46 5.35 6.25
N PHE A 447 21.28 5.94 6.11
CA PHE A 447 21.08 7.11 5.22
C PHE A 447 21.76 8.40 5.74
N LEU A 448 21.84 8.60 7.06
CA LEU A 448 22.67 9.66 7.65
C LEU A 448 24.15 9.42 7.31
N ALA A 449 24.61 8.17 7.40
CA ALA A 449 25.97 7.80 7.02
C ALA A 449 26.25 7.95 5.52
N LEU A 450 25.26 7.70 4.65
CA LEU A 450 25.35 8.03 3.22
C LEU A 450 25.55 9.54 3.01
N THR A 451 24.82 10.38 3.76
CA THR A 451 25.01 11.83 3.69
C THR A 451 26.45 12.24 4.07
N TYR A 452 27.05 11.58 5.07
CA TYR A 452 28.46 11.77 5.41
C TYR A 452 29.39 11.40 4.25
N ILE A 453 29.25 10.20 3.69
CA ILE A 453 30.13 9.68 2.63
C ILE A 453 29.99 10.53 1.36
N VAL A 454 28.76 10.83 0.94
CA VAL A 454 28.51 11.64 -0.26
C VAL A 454 29.10 13.04 -0.12
N ARG A 455 28.86 13.69 1.02
CA ARG A 455 29.41 15.03 1.25
C ARG A 455 30.93 15.03 1.36
N GLY A 456 31.54 13.97 1.90
CA GLY A 456 32.99 13.87 2.02
C GLY A 456 33.71 13.56 0.71
N ALA A 457 33.21 12.58 -0.05
CA ALA A 457 33.84 12.12 -1.28
C ALA A 457 33.59 13.06 -2.47
N PHE A 458 32.37 13.58 -2.62
CA PHE A 458 31.97 14.30 -3.84
C PHE A 458 31.91 15.82 -3.72
N THR A 459 31.93 16.36 -2.50
CA THR A 459 31.82 17.82 -2.27
C THR A 459 32.87 18.32 -1.27
N PRO A 460 33.23 19.61 -1.29
CA PRO A 460 34.04 20.23 -0.24
C PRO A 460 33.21 20.57 1.02
N SER A 461 31.92 20.27 1.03
CA SER A 461 30.95 20.79 2.01
C SER A 461 31.02 20.13 3.39
N LEU A 462 31.78 19.04 3.56
CA LEU A 462 31.85 18.32 4.83
C LEU A 462 32.94 18.91 5.74
N ASP A 463 32.53 19.79 6.64
CA ASP A 463 33.40 20.33 7.70
C ASP A 463 33.45 19.42 8.95
N ARG A 464 34.38 19.73 9.86
CA ARG A 464 34.60 18.94 11.09
C ARG A 464 33.41 19.01 12.06
N GLU A 465 32.60 20.05 12.01
CA GLU A 465 31.44 20.21 12.90
C GLU A 465 30.27 19.34 12.42
N THR A 466 29.96 19.42 11.14
CA THR A 466 28.99 18.58 10.42
C THR A 466 29.36 17.11 10.53
N ALA A 467 30.64 16.76 10.30
CA ALA A 467 31.13 15.39 10.48
C ALA A 467 30.90 14.86 11.92
N ARG A 468 31.20 15.68 12.93
CA ARG A 468 30.94 15.35 14.34
C ARG A 468 29.45 15.28 14.66
N SER A 469 28.63 16.14 14.06
CA SER A 469 27.18 16.15 14.20
C SER A 469 26.58 14.85 13.63
N LEU A 470 26.92 14.49 12.40
CA LEU A 470 26.50 13.23 11.76
C LEU A 470 26.94 12.03 12.58
N ALA A 471 28.18 12.00 13.08
CA ALA A 471 28.66 10.89 13.90
C ALA A 471 27.88 10.74 15.21
N ARG A 472 27.51 11.84 15.86
CA ARG A 472 26.66 11.82 17.06
C ARG A 472 25.23 11.37 16.75
N MET A 473 24.65 11.84 15.63
CA MET A 473 23.33 11.41 15.18
C MET A 473 23.31 9.90 14.91
N VAL A 474 24.23 9.41 14.08
CA VAL A 474 24.33 7.99 13.71
C VAL A 474 24.54 7.13 14.96
N TYR A 475 25.45 7.51 15.86
CA TYR A 475 25.66 6.78 17.10
C TYR A 475 24.39 6.69 17.96
N GLY A 476 23.70 7.83 18.16
CA GLY A 476 22.46 7.86 18.94
C GLY A 476 21.33 7.03 18.33
N ILE A 477 21.17 7.10 16.99
CA ILE A 477 20.17 6.30 16.27
C ILE A 477 20.52 4.81 16.30
N VAL A 478 21.80 4.43 16.22
CA VAL A 478 22.21 3.02 16.37
C VAL A 478 21.90 2.51 17.77
N CYS A 479 22.14 3.30 18.84
CA CYS A 479 21.71 2.91 20.19
C CYS A 479 20.20 2.65 20.27
N PHE A 480 19.40 3.55 19.68
CA PHE A 480 17.95 3.39 19.62
C PHE A 480 17.55 2.16 18.79
N ALA A 481 18.20 1.93 17.64
CA ALA A 481 18.00 0.76 16.80
C ALA A 481 18.32 -0.54 17.56
N THR A 482 19.43 -0.61 18.28
CA THR A 482 19.79 -1.77 19.12
C THR A 482 18.71 -2.05 20.16
N LEU A 483 18.26 -1.03 20.90
CA LEU A 483 17.24 -1.20 21.93
C LEU A 483 15.94 -1.79 21.36
N PHE A 484 15.39 -1.16 20.31
CA PHE A 484 14.09 -1.56 19.75
C PHE A 484 14.16 -2.87 18.96
N SER A 485 15.27 -3.13 18.25
CA SER A 485 15.48 -4.41 17.58
C SER A 485 15.65 -5.56 18.58
N PHE A 486 16.37 -5.35 19.68
CA PHE A 486 16.56 -6.35 20.73
C PHE A 486 15.26 -6.65 21.48
N VAL A 487 14.62 -5.61 22.04
CA VAL A 487 13.34 -5.77 22.75
C VAL A 487 12.29 -6.36 21.83
N GLY A 488 12.21 -5.86 20.58
CA GLY A 488 11.36 -6.43 19.54
C GLY A 488 11.61 -7.93 19.37
N THR A 489 12.84 -8.35 19.12
CA THR A 489 13.19 -9.78 18.91
C THR A 489 12.78 -10.66 20.10
N ILE A 490 13.01 -10.22 21.34
CA ILE A 490 12.60 -10.96 22.54
C ILE A 490 11.07 -11.06 22.65
N LEU A 491 10.34 -9.96 22.43
CA LEU A 491 8.88 -9.98 22.42
C LEU A 491 8.32 -10.90 21.33
N GLY A 492 9.02 -11.02 20.20
CA GLY A 492 8.67 -11.95 19.12
C GLY A 492 8.79 -13.40 19.56
N GLY A 493 9.86 -13.74 20.28
CA GLY A 493 10.02 -15.08 20.86
C GLY A 493 8.93 -15.43 21.87
N ILE A 494 8.52 -14.47 22.73
CA ILE A 494 7.40 -14.66 23.66
C ILE A 494 6.10 -14.95 22.91
N TRP A 495 5.83 -14.19 21.85
CA TRP A 495 4.65 -14.41 21.02
C TRP A 495 4.70 -15.77 20.28
N ALA A 496 5.86 -16.15 19.77
CA ALA A 496 6.07 -17.44 19.09
C ALA A 496 5.85 -18.62 20.06
N ASP A 497 6.29 -18.49 21.31
CA ASP A 497 6.07 -19.50 22.35
C ASP A 497 4.57 -19.70 22.62
N GLN A 498 3.82 -18.61 22.76
CA GLN A 498 2.38 -18.67 22.97
C GLN A 498 1.60 -19.21 21.76
N SER A 499 2.05 -18.89 20.55
CA SER A 499 1.31 -19.20 19.32
C SER A 499 1.65 -20.56 18.74
N TRP A 500 2.92 -20.99 18.87
CA TRP A 500 3.46 -22.19 18.25
C TRP A 500 4.14 -23.15 19.22
N GLY A 501 4.14 -22.84 20.52
CA GLY A 501 4.71 -23.71 21.56
C GLY A 501 6.25 -23.72 21.63
N ARG A 502 6.92 -22.73 21.00
CA ARG A 502 8.37 -22.56 21.11
C ARG A 502 8.83 -21.10 21.03
N PHE A 503 9.74 -20.72 21.90
CA PHE A 503 10.34 -19.38 21.90
C PHE A 503 11.20 -19.06 20.67
N TRP A 504 11.93 -20.05 20.14
CA TRP A 504 12.84 -19.87 19.01
C TRP A 504 12.98 -21.17 18.22
N GLY A 505 13.21 -21.08 16.91
CA GLY A 505 13.33 -22.24 16.02
C GLY A 505 14.12 -21.99 14.75
N TRP A 506 14.94 -20.94 14.72
CA TRP A 506 15.87 -20.64 13.62
C TRP A 506 15.19 -20.43 12.26
N ASP A 507 13.92 -19.99 12.28
CA ASP A 507 13.21 -19.60 11.06
C ASP A 507 13.93 -18.43 10.37
N PRO A 508 13.91 -18.31 9.03
CA PRO A 508 14.57 -17.21 8.34
C PRO A 508 14.22 -15.82 8.88
N LYS A 509 12.99 -15.58 9.33
CA LYS A 509 12.61 -14.29 9.93
C LYS A 509 13.21 -14.06 11.31
N GLU A 510 13.25 -15.10 12.14
CA GLU A 510 13.90 -15.07 13.45
C GLU A 510 15.40 -14.74 13.28
N ASN A 511 16.07 -15.42 12.34
CA ASN A 511 17.47 -15.17 12.00
C ASN A 511 17.68 -13.75 11.46
N GLY A 512 16.79 -13.26 10.60
CA GLY A 512 16.83 -11.88 10.11
C GLY A 512 16.78 -10.85 11.23
N ALA A 513 15.85 -11.02 12.18
CA ALA A 513 15.74 -10.15 13.34
C ALA A 513 17.01 -10.18 14.21
N LEU A 514 17.55 -11.38 14.47
CA LEU A 514 18.79 -11.56 15.21
C LEU A 514 19.99 -10.87 14.52
N LEU A 515 20.11 -10.98 13.20
CA LEU A 515 21.19 -10.34 12.44
C LEU A 515 21.19 -8.82 12.62
N ILE A 516 20.02 -8.17 12.67
CA ILE A 516 19.93 -6.72 12.90
C ILE A 516 20.42 -6.36 14.31
N VAL A 517 20.00 -7.13 15.32
CA VAL A 517 20.44 -6.92 16.72
C VAL A 517 21.95 -7.03 16.82
N LEU A 518 22.51 -8.13 16.30
CA LEU A 518 23.95 -8.39 16.34
C LEU A 518 24.72 -7.33 15.58
N TRP A 519 24.26 -6.92 14.39
CA TRP A 519 24.96 -5.90 13.61
C TRP A 519 24.99 -4.55 14.32
N ASN A 520 23.86 -4.11 14.87
CA ASN A 520 23.80 -2.86 15.62
C ASN A 520 24.68 -2.93 16.90
N ALA A 521 24.71 -4.07 17.58
CA ALA A 521 25.62 -4.29 18.72
C ALA A 521 27.10 -4.25 18.31
N ILE A 522 27.46 -4.85 17.17
CA ILE A 522 28.82 -4.84 16.62
C ILE A 522 29.26 -3.41 16.31
N ILE A 523 28.39 -2.57 15.72
CA ILE A 523 28.68 -1.14 15.48
C ILE A 523 29.04 -0.44 16.79
N LEU A 524 28.20 -0.59 17.82
CA LEU A 524 28.41 0.05 19.11
C LEU A 524 29.67 -0.46 19.80
N HIS A 525 29.91 -1.77 19.79
CA HIS A 525 31.09 -2.39 20.37
C HIS A 525 32.38 -1.92 19.68
N ALA A 526 32.42 -1.93 18.35
CA ALA A 526 33.57 -1.46 17.60
C ALA A 526 33.85 0.03 17.84
N ARG A 527 32.80 0.84 18.01
CA ARG A 527 32.92 2.26 18.29
C ARG A 527 33.41 2.53 19.72
N TRP A 528 32.86 1.83 20.71
CA TRP A 528 33.24 1.97 22.11
C TRP A 528 34.67 1.45 22.34
N GLY A 529 35.02 0.29 21.80
CA GLY A 529 36.36 -0.30 21.88
C GLY A 529 37.45 0.46 21.11
N GLY A 530 37.10 1.55 20.42
CA GLY A 530 38.05 2.37 19.66
C GLY A 530 38.56 1.75 18.37
N LEU A 531 38.04 0.57 17.97
CA LEU A 531 38.38 -0.12 16.73
C LEU A 531 38.01 0.70 15.50
N VAL A 532 36.90 1.44 15.57
CA VAL A 532 36.46 2.33 14.50
C VAL A 532 36.30 3.78 14.94
N ARG A 533 36.84 4.69 14.12
CA ARG A 533 36.64 6.14 14.26
C ARG A 533 35.37 6.56 13.51
N GLN A 534 35.19 7.88 13.29
CA GLN A 534 33.95 8.41 12.69
C GLN A 534 33.65 7.76 11.33
N ARG A 535 34.66 7.63 10.48
CA ARG A 535 34.52 7.04 9.15
C ARG A 535 34.08 5.57 9.19
N GLY A 536 34.72 4.76 10.03
CA GLY A 536 34.33 3.35 10.20
C GLY A 536 32.89 3.20 10.74
N LEU A 537 32.48 4.05 11.68
CA LEU A 537 31.08 4.10 12.14
C LEU A 537 30.10 4.34 10.98
N MET A 538 30.42 5.24 10.06
CA MET A 538 29.57 5.51 8.88
C MET A 538 29.48 4.31 7.95
N VAL A 539 30.62 3.70 7.62
CA VAL A 539 30.67 2.53 6.73
C VAL A 539 29.87 1.37 7.30
N MET A 540 30.00 1.09 8.60
CA MET A 540 29.24 0.02 9.24
C MET A 540 27.74 0.33 9.34
N ALA A 541 27.37 1.59 9.56
CA ALA A 541 25.96 2.01 9.55
C ALA A 541 25.33 1.85 8.15
N VAL A 542 26.06 2.12 7.06
CA VAL A 542 25.60 1.86 5.69
C VAL A 542 25.36 0.36 5.46
N PHE A 543 26.25 -0.52 5.95
CA PHE A 543 26.01 -1.96 5.86
C PHE A 543 24.76 -2.40 6.65
N GLY A 544 24.40 -1.67 7.72
CA GLY A 544 23.15 -1.89 8.45
C GLY A 544 21.92 -1.84 7.54
N ASN A 545 21.90 -0.98 6.52
CA ASN A 545 20.83 -0.94 5.53
C ASN A 545 20.71 -2.27 4.77
N VAL A 546 21.84 -2.90 4.41
CA VAL A 546 21.87 -4.19 3.72
C VAL A 546 21.27 -5.27 4.62
N VAL A 547 21.74 -5.36 5.87
CA VAL A 547 21.25 -6.32 6.86
C VAL A 547 19.73 -6.17 7.09
N THR A 548 19.25 -4.93 7.30
CA THR A 548 17.83 -4.67 7.51
C THR A 548 17.00 -4.96 6.27
N SER A 549 17.46 -4.59 5.08
CA SER A 549 16.74 -4.89 3.82
C SER A 549 16.61 -6.39 3.56
N TRP A 550 17.65 -7.17 3.88
CA TRP A 550 17.61 -8.63 3.76
C TRP A 550 16.63 -9.25 4.76
N SER A 551 16.69 -8.82 6.03
CA SER A 551 15.74 -9.29 7.05
C SER A 551 14.30 -8.90 6.75
N TRP A 552 14.06 -7.78 6.08
CA TRP A 552 12.71 -7.29 5.80
C TRP A 552 12.12 -7.91 4.51
N PHE A 553 12.87 -7.92 3.41
CA PHE A 553 12.42 -8.45 2.12
C PHE A 553 12.98 -9.84 1.80
N GLY A 554 14.30 -10.03 1.96
CA GLY A 554 15.00 -11.24 1.54
C GLY A 554 14.46 -12.52 2.17
N VAL A 555 14.14 -12.49 3.46
CA VAL A 555 13.58 -13.67 4.17
C VAL A 555 12.22 -14.10 3.61
N ASN A 556 11.40 -13.18 3.10
CA ASN A 556 10.11 -13.51 2.49
C ASN A 556 10.27 -14.17 1.11
N MET A 557 11.42 -13.95 0.45
CA MET A 557 11.77 -14.56 -0.85
C MET A 557 12.33 -15.97 -0.72
N LEU A 558 12.60 -16.46 0.49
CA LEU A 558 13.01 -17.84 0.69
C LEU A 558 11.82 -18.80 0.65
N GLY A 559 10.59 -18.30 0.86
CA GLY A 559 9.36 -19.09 0.79
C GLY A 559 9.21 -20.17 1.88
N ILE A 560 10.22 -20.36 2.73
CA ILE A 560 10.31 -21.39 3.76
C ILE A 560 10.00 -20.78 5.13
N GLY A 561 9.36 -21.55 6.00
CA GLY A 561 9.14 -21.19 7.40
C GLY A 561 7.70 -20.83 7.74
N LEU A 562 7.38 -20.87 9.05
CA LEU A 562 6.03 -20.63 9.56
C LEU A 562 5.54 -19.20 9.32
N HIS A 563 6.47 -18.29 9.01
CA HIS A 563 6.19 -16.88 8.73
C HIS A 563 6.05 -16.53 7.23
N SER A 564 6.02 -17.51 6.32
CA SER A 564 5.91 -17.26 4.88
C SER A 564 4.48 -16.80 4.50
N TYR A 565 4.24 -15.49 4.68
CA TYR A 565 2.93 -14.85 4.50
C TYR A 565 2.82 -13.97 3.25
N GLY A 566 3.88 -13.86 2.44
CA GLY A 566 3.89 -12.97 1.27
C GLY A 566 5.15 -13.14 0.42
N PHE A 567 5.16 -14.19 -0.39
CA PHE A 567 6.28 -14.51 -1.28
C PHE A 567 6.39 -13.48 -2.41
N MET A 568 7.57 -12.86 -2.62
CA MET A 568 7.75 -11.76 -3.58
C MET A 568 9.00 -11.89 -4.47
N ASP A 569 8.92 -12.72 -5.50
CA ASP A 569 10.02 -12.88 -6.48
C ASP A 569 10.39 -11.58 -7.21
N SER A 570 9.40 -10.74 -7.51
CA SER A 570 9.59 -9.52 -8.31
C SER A 570 10.47 -8.47 -7.62
N ALA A 571 10.61 -8.54 -6.29
CA ALA A 571 11.41 -7.61 -5.51
C ALA A 571 12.89 -8.03 -5.42
N PHE A 572 13.25 -9.26 -5.81
CA PHE A 572 14.61 -9.77 -5.66
C PHE A 572 15.67 -8.95 -6.41
N PRO A 573 15.49 -8.59 -7.70
CA PRO A 573 16.45 -7.76 -8.42
C PRO A 573 16.65 -6.39 -7.77
N TRP A 574 15.58 -5.80 -7.23
CA TRP A 574 15.62 -4.52 -6.52
C TRP A 574 16.39 -4.62 -5.21
N LEU A 575 16.21 -5.70 -4.45
CA LEU A 575 16.95 -5.96 -3.22
C LEU A 575 18.45 -6.11 -3.48
N ILE A 576 18.83 -6.90 -4.50
CA ILE A 576 20.24 -7.07 -4.89
C ILE A 576 20.85 -5.76 -5.38
N THR A 577 20.12 -5.01 -6.21
CA THR A 577 20.56 -3.69 -6.69
C THR A 577 20.75 -2.71 -5.54
N PHE A 578 19.83 -2.70 -4.57
CA PHE A 578 19.96 -1.90 -3.36
C PHE A 578 21.20 -2.32 -2.57
N GLY A 579 21.38 -3.61 -2.28
CA GLY A 579 22.56 -4.13 -1.58
C GLY A 579 23.87 -3.75 -2.27
N ALA A 580 23.97 -3.96 -3.58
CA ALA A 580 25.12 -3.56 -4.39
C ALA A 580 25.41 -2.05 -4.32
N SER A 581 24.37 -1.21 -4.33
CA SER A 581 24.53 0.24 -4.18
C SER A 581 25.11 0.62 -2.81
N GLN A 582 24.67 -0.04 -1.73
CA GLN A 582 25.19 0.22 -0.39
C GLN A 582 26.65 -0.23 -0.26
N LEU A 583 26.99 -1.39 -0.82
CA LEU A 583 28.38 -1.89 -0.87
C LEU A 583 29.29 -0.94 -1.67
N ALA A 584 28.81 -0.38 -2.78
CA ALA A 584 29.55 0.64 -3.53
C ALA A 584 29.81 1.89 -2.69
N PHE A 585 28.83 2.38 -1.94
CA PHE A 585 29.02 3.50 -1.01
C PHE A 585 29.99 3.16 0.14
N MET A 586 29.99 1.93 0.63
CA MET A 586 30.99 1.49 1.62
C MET A 586 32.40 1.55 1.05
N MET A 587 32.61 1.07 -0.19
CA MET A 587 33.90 1.15 -0.86
C MET A 587 34.37 2.61 -1.02
N ILE A 588 33.47 3.53 -1.38
CA ILE A 588 33.75 4.98 -1.41
C ILE A 588 34.11 5.50 -0.01
N GLY A 589 33.38 5.07 1.02
CA GLY A 589 33.63 5.41 2.42
C GLY A 589 35.02 5.01 2.92
N LEU A 590 35.55 3.90 2.40
CA LEU A 590 36.86 3.33 2.71
C LEU A 590 38.03 3.90 1.88
N LEU A 591 37.75 4.72 0.85
CA LEU A 591 38.81 5.33 0.05
C LEU A 591 39.79 6.12 0.91
N PRO A 592 41.10 6.14 0.60
CA PRO A 592 42.06 6.95 1.32
C PRO A 592 41.63 8.42 1.45
N PRO A 593 41.92 9.09 2.57
CA PRO A 593 41.45 10.46 2.85
C PRO A 593 41.87 11.49 1.81
N HIS A 594 43.03 11.30 1.18
CA HIS A 594 43.53 12.21 0.13
C HIS A 594 42.68 12.17 -1.15
N LEU A 595 41.86 11.14 -1.34
CA LEU A 595 40.91 11.04 -2.45
C LEU A 595 39.56 11.71 -2.13
N TRP A 596 39.33 12.08 -0.86
CA TRP A 596 38.11 12.80 -0.48
C TRP A 596 38.25 14.27 -0.86
N ARG A 597 37.20 14.83 -1.46
CA ARG A 597 37.15 16.26 -1.78
C ARG A 597 37.07 17.14 -0.53
N SER A 598 36.53 16.63 0.58
CA SER A 598 36.50 17.36 1.85
C SER A 598 37.86 17.30 2.56
N ALA A 599 38.37 18.45 3.00
CA ALA A 599 39.68 18.58 3.67
C ALA A 599 39.69 18.14 5.15
N LEU A 600 38.87 17.16 5.55
CA LEU A 600 38.74 16.75 6.96
C LEU A 600 40.06 16.28 7.59
N GLU A 601 40.97 15.74 6.79
CA GLU A 601 42.17 15.03 7.23
C GLU A 601 43.51 15.69 6.84
N THR A 602 43.53 16.90 6.25
CA THR A 602 44.81 17.64 6.13
C THR A 602 45.29 18.06 7.53
N PRO A 603 46.48 17.64 7.99
CA PRO A 603 47.05 18.15 9.23
C PRO A 603 47.22 19.67 9.12
N PRO A 604 47.04 20.44 10.21
CA PRO A 604 47.43 21.84 10.18
C PRO A 604 48.89 21.94 9.76
N ALA A 605 49.19 22.79 8.77
CA ALA A 605 50.56 23.09 8.40
C ALA A 605 51.33 23.43 9.68
N LYS A 606 52.42 22.71 9.96
CA LYS A 606 53.33 23.05 11.06
C LYS A 606 53.73 24.51 10.86
N GLN A 607 53.17 25.43 11.62
CA GLN A 607 53.73 26.77 11.75
C GLN A 607 55.17 26.57 12.20
N GLY A 608 56.11 26.92 11.33
CA GLY A 608 57.53 26.85 11.62
C GLY A 608 57.77 27.57 12.93
N ARG A 609 58.33 26.86 13.92
CA ARG A 609 58.96 27.50 15.06
C ARG A 609 60.08 28.35 14.48
N THR A 610 59.88 29.66 14.42
CA THR A 610 60.95 30.63 14.28
C THR A 610 61.82 30.45 15.52
N LEU A 611 62.96 29.79 15.35
CA LEU A 611 64.04 29.81 16.33
C LEU A 611 64.50 31.27 16.39
N VAL A 612 64.14 31.95 17.48
CA VAL A 612 64.80 33.20 17.86
C VAL A 612 66.18 32.78 18.35
N GLU A 613 67.19 32.91 17.48
CA GLU A 613 68.57 33.00 17.90
C GLU A 613 68.71 34.29 18.71
N VAL A 614 68.87 34.15 20.03
CA VAL A 614 69.41 35.21 20.88
C VAL A 614 70.92 35.07 20.81
N GLY A 615 71.55 35.85 19.94
CA GLY A 615 72.98 36.14 19.95
C GLY A 615 73.16 37.65 20.15
N GLY A 616 73.89 38.03 21.21
CA GLY A 616 74.18 39.42 21.58
C GLY A 616 74.31 39.59 23.07
#